data_AF-A0A2R9ST23-F1
#
_entry.id   AF-A0A2R9ST23-F1
#
_cell.length_a   1.000
_cell.length_b   1.000
_cell.length_c   1.000
_cell.angle_alpha   90.00
_cell.angle_beta   90.00
_cell.angle_gamma   90.00
#
_symmetry.space_group_name_H-M   'P 1'
#
loop_
_entity.id
_entity.type
_entity.pdbx_description
1 polymer ?
#
loop_
_entity_poly.entity_id
_entity_poly.type
_entity_poly.pdbx_seq_one_letter_code
_entity_poly.pdbx_strand_id
1 'polypeptide(L)'
;MAGSGKSSLINHVFMQKYPDAIAIDQSAVGVSNRSISATYTGIMDDVRKTFATANMVNPGLFSFNSKGACEHCQGLSVVYTDLAYLDEVKLPCDVCGGRRFKEEVLRYKLNGRSVADVLSMTVSEAIDYFGMGSGDIVRKLQAMSDVGLDWTICRSASR
;
A
#
# COMPACT_ATOMS: atom_id res chain seq x y z
N MET A 1 18.03 9.04 -29.14
CA MET A 1 17.17 8.92 -30.34
C MET A 1 15.89 8.17 -29.99
N ALA A 2 14.76 8.89 -29.96
CA ALA A 2 13.43 8.31 -29.99
C ALA A 2 13.18 7.70 -31.39
N GLY A 3 12.36 6.65 -31.48
CA GLY A 3 11.94 6.07 -32.77
C GLY A 3 12.84 5.00 -33.39
N SER A 4 13.96 4.60 -32.77
CA SER A 4 14.85 3.55 -33.32
C SER A 4 14.33 2.10 -33.16
N GLY A 5 13.04 1.91 -32.85
CA GLY A 5 12.42 0.58 -32.72
C GLY A 5 12.75 -0.23 -31.45
N LYS A 6 13.49 0.32 -30.47
CA LYS A 6 13.86 -0.40 -29.24
C LYS A 6 12.64 -0.97 -28.48
N SER A 7 11.61 -0.16 -28.30
CA SER A 7 10.38 -0.58 -27.61
C SER A 7 9.65 -1.68 -28.37
N SER A 8 9.61 -1.60 -29.71
CA SER A 8 8.99 -2.64 -30.54
C SER A 8 9.77 -3.96 -30.46
N LEU A 9 11.11 -3.90 -30.47
CA LEU A 9 11.96 -5.08 -30.33
C LEU A 9 11.76 -5.75 -28.97
N ILE A 10 11.80 -4.98 -27.87
CA ILE A 10 11.65 -5.55 -26.53
C ILE A 10 10.20 -5.99 -26.26
N ASN A 11 9.22 -5.10 -26.43
CA ASN A 11 7.85 -5.36 -25.97
C ASN A 11 7.04 -6.28 -26.90
N HIS A 12 7.40 -6.40 -28.18
CA HIS A 12 6.63 -7.23 -29.14
C HIS A 12 7.40 -8.44 -29.65
N VAL A 13 8.71 -8.35 -29.90
CA VAL A 13 9.48 -9.48 -30.44
C VAL A 13 10.10 -10.32 -29.33
N PHE A 14 10.81 -9.69 -28.39
CA PHE A 14 11.52 -10.40 -27.32
C PHE A 14 10.53 -11.10 -26.38
N MET A 15 9.50 -10.41 -25.91
CA MET A 15 8.50 -10.98 -25.00
C MET A 15 7.72 -12.15 -25.62
N GLN A 16 7.46 -12.15 -26.94
CA GLN A 16 6.81 -13.28 -27.62
C GLN A 16 7.74 -14.49 -27.74
N LYS A 17 9.05 -14.26 -27.95
CA LYS A 17 10.04 -15.32 -28.10
C LYS A 17 10.41 -15.97 -26.76
N TYR A 18 10.35 -15.21 -25.67
CA TYR A 18 10.70 -15.65 -24.32
C TYR A 18 9.51 -15.42 -23.38
N PRO A 19 8.51 -16.33 -23.38
CA PRO A 19 7.28 -16.14 -22.61
C PRO A 19 7.49 -16.11 -21.09
N ASP A 20 8.60 -16.67 -20.59
CA ASP A 20 8.96 -16.65 -19.17
C ASP A 20 9.68 -15.35 -18.75
N ALA A 21 9.98 -14.45 -19.69
CA ALA A 21 10.59 -13.17 -19.37
C ALA A 21 9.61 -12.28 -18.61
N ILE A 22 10.11 -11.56 -17.60
CA ILE A 22 9.34 -10.58 -16.83
C ILE A 22 9.75 -9.18 -17.28
N ALA A 23 8.80 -8.46 -17.86
CA ALA A 23 8.98 -7.04 -18.19
C ALA A 23 8.55 -6.18 -17.00
N ILE A 24 9.50 -5.42 -16.45
CA ILE A 24 9.24 -4.41 -15.42
C ILE A 24 9.21 -3.06 -16.13
N ASP A 25 8.07 -2.37 -16.08
CA ASP A 25 7.85 -1.11 -16.79
C ASP A 25 7.44 0.04 -15.84
N GLN A 26 7.05 1.17 -16.43
CA GLN A 26 6.62 2.38 -15.71
C GLN A 26 5.10 2.56 -15.71
N SER A 27 4.34 1.50 -15.98
CA SER A 27 2.89 1.54 -15.83
C SER A 27 2.49 1.80 -14.38
N ALA A 28 1.27 2.31 -14.17
CA ALA A 28 0.83 2.66 -12.83
C ALA A 28 0.80 1.42 -11.92
N VAL A 29 1.41 1.54 -10.75
CA VAL A 29 1.40 0.49 -9.73
C VAL A 29 0.06 0.54 -9.00
N GLY A 30 -0.81 -0.45 -9.25
CA GLY A 30 -2.09 -0.61 -8.56
C GLY A 30 -3.28 -0.78 -9.49
N VAL A 31 -4.23 -1.62 -9.08
CA VAL A 31 -5.46 -1.91 -9.86
C VAL A 31 -6.55 -0.86 -9.61
N SER A 32 -6.46 -0.13 -8.49
CA SER A 32 -7.42 0.89 -8.08
C SER A 32 -6.78 1.99 -7.24
N ASN A 33 -7.52 3.08 -7.02
CA ASN A 33 -7.16 4.19 -6.13
C ASN A 33 -6.96 3.79 -4.64
N ARG A 34 -7.33 2.56 -4.26
CA ARG A 34 -7.07 2.00 -2.92
C ARG A 34 -5.68 1.35 -2.80
N SER A 35 -5.01 1.14 -3.93
CA SER A 35 -3.71 0.47 -3.97
C SER A 35 -2.64 1.33 -3.32
N ILE A 36 -1.84 0.70 -2.47
CA ILE A 36 -0.65 1.25 -1.82
C ILE A 36 0.52 0.29 -2.01
N SER A 37 1.74 0.75 -1.76
CA SER A 37 2.94 -0.11 -1.85
C SER A 37 2.82 -1.34 -0.94
N ALA A 38 2.28 -1.21 0.27
CA ALA A 38 2.05 -2.36 1.15
C ALA A 38 1.06 -3.41 0.58
N THR A 39 0.04 -3.01 -0.18
CA THR A 39 -0.87 -3.96 -0.83
C THR A 39 -0.26 -4.59 -2.07
N TYR A 40 0.55 -3.83 -2.81
CA TYR A 40 1.21 -4.33 -4.02
C TYR A 40 2.30 -5.36 -3.70
N THR A 41 3.08 -5.12 -2.64
CA THR A 41 4.14 -6.03 -2.15
C THR A 41 3.61 -7.19 -1.29
N GLY A 42 2.32 -7.16 -0.95
CA GLY A 42 1.70 -8.13 -0.04
C GLY A 42 2.12 -7.99 1.43
N ILE A 43 2.78 -6.89 1.82
CA ILE A 43 3.06 -6.58 3.24
C ILE A 43 1.76 -6.42 4.02
N MET A 44 0.72 -5.85 3.41
CA MET A 44 -0.57 -5.60 4.07
C MET A 44 -1.21 -6.88 4.61
N ASP A 45 -1.10 -8.00 3.89
CA ASP A 45 -1.69 -9.26 4.33
C ASP A 45 -0.96 -9.84 5.54
N ASP A 46 0.36 -9.68 5.61
CA ASP A 46 1.15 -10.13 6.74
C ASP A 46 0.88 -9.24 7.97
N VAL A 47 0.83 -7.91 7.79
CA VAL A 47 0.44 -6.97 8.85
C VAL A 47 -0.93 -7.33 9.43
N ARG A 48 -1.91 -7.60 8.56
CA ARG A 48 -3.26 -8.00 8.98
C ARG A 48 -3.27 -9.27 9.82
N LYS A 49 -2.51 -10.29 9.42
CA LYS A 49 -2.39 -11.55 10.15
C LYS A 49 -1.74 -11.32 11.51
N THR A 50 -0.64 -10.56 11.57
CA THR A 50 0.07 -10.27 12.81
C THR A 50 -0.83 -9.54 13.82
N PHE A 51 -1.56 -8.51 13.38
CA PHE A 51 -2.51 -7.80 14.25
C PHE A 51 -3.67 -8.70 14.71
N ALA A 52 -4.20 -9.52 13.81
CA ALA A 52 -5.27 -10.49 14.12
C ALA A 52 -4.84 -11.49 15.19
N THR A 53 -3.65 -12.08 15.04
CA THR A 53 -3.09 -13.02 16.01
C THR A 53 -2.84 -12.35 17.36
N ALA A 54 -2.23 -11.16 17.37
CA ALA A 54 -1.91 -10.44 18.61
C ALA A 54 -3.16 -10.02 19.41
N ASN A 55 -4.26 -9.72 18.72
CA ASN A 55 -5.50 -9.24 19.35
C ASN A 55 -6.60 -10.31 19.44
N MET A 56 -6.36 -11.52 18.94
CA MET A 56 -7.33 -12.63 18.88
C MET A 56 -8.65 -12.26 18.17
N VAL A 57 -8.55 -11.52 17.06
CA VAL A 57 -9.71 -11.06 16.28
C VAL A 57 -9.59 -11.40 14.80
N ASN A 58 -10.65 -11.17 14.02
CA ASN A 58 -10.68 -11.48 12.59
C ASN A 58 -9.72 -10.54 11.79
N PRO A 59 -8.85 -11.07 10.91
CA PRO A 59 -7.93 -10.25 10.10
C PRO A 59 -8.60 -9.33 9.09
N GLY A 60 -9.89 -9.53 8.81
CA GLY A 60 -10.71 -8.61 8.01
C GLY A 60 -10.96 -7.26 8.68
N LEU A 61 -10.83 -7.17 10.02
CA LEU A 61 -10.88 -5.90 10.74
C LEU A 61 -9.67 -5.01 10.44
N PHE A 62 -8.54 -5.59 10.07
CA PHE A 62 -7.33 -4.84 9.69
C PHE A 62 -7.25 -4.58 8.19
N SER A 63 -8.34 -4.81 7.44
CA SER A 63 -8.42 -4.48 6.02
C SER A 63 -9.25 -3.23 5.78
N PHE A 64 -8.65 -2.20 5.19
CA PHE A 64 -9.36 -1.02 4.70
C PHE A 64 -10.18 -1.30 3.43
N ASN A 65 -10.14 -2.53 2.89
CA ASN A 65 -11.01 -2.97 1.79
C ASN A 65 -12.22 -3.78 2.28
N SER A 66 -12.42 -3.92 3.59
CA SER A 66 -13.45 -4.80 4.16
C SER A 66 -14.00 -4.23 5.47
N LYS A 67 -14.33 -5.10 6.44
CA LYS A 67 -15.04 -4.77 7.69
C LYS A 67 -14.42 -3.65 8.51
N GLY A 68 -13.10 -3.48 8.44
CA GLY A 68 -12.37 -2.46 9.18
C GLY A 68 -12.37 -1.06 8.59
N ALA A 69 -12.84 -0.92 7.34
CA ALA A 69 -12.77 0.34 6.61
C ALA A 69 -13.62 1.43 7.29
N CYS A 70 -13.11 2.66 7.30
CA CYS A 70 -13.91 3.83 7.59
C CYS A 70 -15.08 3.89 6.61
N GLU A 71 -16.30 3.98 7.12
CA GLU A 71 -17.53 3.97 6.31
C GLU A 71 -17.66 5.23 5.45
N HIS A 72 -17.17 6.37 5.95
CA HIS A 72 -17.26 7.66 5.27
C HIS A 72 -16.42 7.71 3.99
N CYS A 73 -15.12 7.39 4.07
CA CYS A 73 -14.23 7.35 2.90
C CYS A 73 -14.10 5.96 2.27
N GLN A 74 -14.83 4.96 2.77
CA GLN A 74 -14.75 3.56 2.31
C GLN A 74 -13.30 3.02 2.27
N GLY A 75 -12.46 3.44 3.21
CA GLY A 75 -11.05 3.05 3.31
C GLY A 75 -10.08 3.78 2.37
N LEU A 76 -10.53 4.80 1.62
CA LEU A 76 -9.71 5.57 0.67
C LEU A 76 -8.78 6.60 1.31
N SER A 77 -8.92 6.88 2.62
CA SER A 77 -8.29 8.01 3.33
C SER A 77 -8.69 9.41 2.88
N VAL A 78 -9.26 9.56 1.68
CA VAL A 78 -9.68 10.84 1.12
C VAL A 78 -11.15 10.81 0.69
N VAL A 79 -11.75 11.98 0.60
CA VAL A 79 -13.03 12.22 -0.06
C VAL A 79 -12.76 13.06 -1.30
N TYR A 80 -13.42 12.71 -2.40
CA TYR A 80 -13.30 13.41 -3.68
C TYR A 80 -14.41 14.45 -3.77
N THR A 81 -14.05 15.67 -4.14
CA THR A 81 -15.02 16.72 -4.44
C THR A 81 -14.90 17.11 -5.89
N ASP A 82 -15.99 16.93 -6.63
CA ASP A 82 -16.11 17.36 -8.01
C ASP A 82 -16.28 18.88 -8.04
N LEU A 83 -15.39 19.53 -8.79
CA LEU A 83 -15.38 20.98 -9.01
C LEU A 83 -15.70 21.33 -10.47
N ALA A 84 -16.61 20.57 -11.10
CA ALA A 84 -17.23 20.77 -12.40
C ALA A 84 -16.26 20.97 -13.59
N TYR A 85 -15.55 22.10 -13.62
CA TYR A 85 -14.59 22.49 -14.66
C TYR A 85 -13.13 22.36 -14.22
N LEU A 86 -12.87 22.09 -12.94
CA LEU A 86 -11.54 21.87 -12.39
C LEU A 86 -11.30 20.39 -12.10
N ASP A 87 -10.02 20.02 -12.05
CA ASP A 87 -9.60 18.69 -11.61
C ASP A 87 -10.15 18.38 -10.20
N GLU A 88 -10.56 17.13 -10.00
CA GLU A 88 -11.08 16.67 -8.71
C GLU A 88 -10.10 16.95 -7.57
N VAL A 89 -10.60 17.58 -6.51
CA VAL A 89 -9.81 17.83 -5.30
C VAL A 89 -9.99 16.67 -4.33
N LYS A 90 -8.86 16.13 -3.86
CA LYS A 90 -8.80 15.08 -2.85
C LYS A 90 -8.55 15.72 -1.49
N LEU A 91 -9.53 15.66 -0.60
CA LEU A 91 -9.38 16.13 0.78
C LEU A 91 -9.23 14.94 1.73
N PRO A 92 -8.37 15.04 2.77
CA PRO A 92 -8.35 14.03 3.82
C PRO A 92 -9.74 13.82 4.40
N CYS A 93 -10.12 12.56 4.63
CA CYS A 93 -11.38 12.24 5.27
C CYS A 93 -11.42 12.85 6.68
N ASP A 94 -12.41 13.70 6.92
CA ASP A 94 -12.72 14.38 8.18
C ASP A 94 -13.03 13.41 9.33
N VAL A 95 -13.71 12.30 9.04
CA VAL A 95 -14.11 11.29 10.05
C VAL A 95 -12.92 10.49 10.56
N CYS A 96 -12.08 9.96 9.67
CA CYS A 96 -10.93 9.13 10.07
C CYS A 96 -9.59 9.87 10.09
N GLY A 97 -9.55 11.15 9.73
CA GLY A 97 -8.32 11.93 9.59
C GLY A 97 -7.33 11.32 8.59
N GLY A 98 -7.83 10.65 7.55
CA GLY A 98 -6.99 9.91 6.59
C GLY A 98 -6.45 8.56 7.07
N ARG A 99 -6.83 8.07 8.26
CA ARG A 99 -6.34 6.79 8.79
C ARG A 99 -6.93 5.54 8.14
N ARG A 100 -7.96 5.67 7.29
CA ARG A 100 -8.64 4.58 6.54
C ARG A 100 -9.49 3.59 7.35
N PHE A 101 -9.33 3.53 8.67
CA PHE A 101 -10.04 2.57 9.53
C PHE A 101 -11.09 3.22 10.41
N LYS A 102 -12.02 2.40 10.90
CA LYS A 102 -12.94 2.80 11.99
C LYS A 102 -12.17 2.99 13.29
N GLU A 103 -12.65 3.87 14.16
CA GLU A 103 -12.01 4.17 15.44
C GLU A 103 -11.93 2.92 16.35
N GLU A 104 -12.92 2.03 16.30
CA GLU A 104 -12.91 0.75 17.02
C GLU A 104 -11.75 -0.17 16.61
N VAL A 105 -11.33 -0.14 15.34
CA VAL A 105 -10.20 -0.94 14.84
C VAL A 105 -8.88 -0.37 15.35
N LEU A 106 -8.78 0.96 15.47
CA LEU A 106 -7.56 1.65 15.93
C LEU A 106 -7.24 1.41 17.41
N ARG A 107 -8.19 0.85 18.17
CA ARG A 107 -8.00 0.42 19.56
C ARG A 107 -7.17 -0.84 19.68
N TYR A 108 -7.18 -1.71 18.66
CA TYR A 108 -6.31 -2.89 18.63
C TYR A 108 -4.87 -2.46 18.39
N LYS A 109 -3.96 -2.96 19.22
CA LYS A 109 -2.56 -2.57 19.20
C LYS A 109 -1.66 -3.77 18.93
N LEU A 110 -0.53 -3.49 18.31
CA LEU A 110 0.65 -4.33 18.26
C LEU A 110 1.77 -3.48 18.84
N ASN A 111 2.48 -3.96 19.87
CA ASN A 111 3.58 -3.22 20.51
C ASN A 111 3.26 -1.73 20.80
N GLY A 112 2.04 -1.45 21.26
CA GLY A 112 1.56 -0.09 21.57
C GLY A 112 1.07 0.75 20.38
N ARG A 113 1.15 0.24 19.14
CA ARG A 113 0.78 0.94 17.91
C ARG A 113 -0.44 0.33 17.21
N SER A 114 -1.31 1.17 16.66
CA SER A 114 -2.43 0.71 15.84
C SER A 114 -1.98 0.31 14.43
N VAL A 115 -2.88 -0.33 13.68
CA VAL A 115 -2.63 -0.64 12.26
C VAL A 115 -2.38 0.62 11.43
N ALA A 116 -3.06 1.73 11.73
CA ALA A 116 -2.84 3.00 11.03
C ALA A 116 -1.48 3.59 11.36
N ASP A 117 -1.02 3.48 12.62
CA ASP A 117 0.30 3.96 13.03
C ASP A 117 1.40 3.19 12.28
N VAL A 118 1.29 1.86 12.20
CA VAL A 118 2.23 1.01 11.47
C VAL A 118 2.24 1.33 9.97
N LEU A 119 1.08 1.55 9.36
CA LEU A 119 1.00 1.92 7.94
C LEU A 119 1.50 3.34 7.65
N SER A 120 1.56 4.22 8.65
CA SER A 120 2.08 5.58 8.51
C SER A 120 3.60 5.69 8.59
N MET A 121 4.28 4.61 8.99
CA MET A 121 5.74 4.55 9.07
C MET A 121 6.40 4.65 7.69
N THR A 122 7.63 5.14 7.70
CA THR A 122 8.61 4.90 6.63
C THR A 122 9.03 3.42 6.64
N VAL A 123 9.55 2.94 5.52
CA VAL A 123 10.04 1.56 5.40
C VAL A 123 11.13 1.29 6.43
N SER A 124 12.07 2.23 6.61
CA SER A 124 13.15 2.10 7.59
C SER A 124 12.61 1.98 9.03
N GLU A 125 11.67 2.84 9.43
CA GLU A 125 11.00 2.74 10.74
C GLU A 125 10.26 1.42 10.93
N ALA A 126 9.62 0.91 9.86
CA ALA A 126 8.92 -0.38 9.95
C ALA A 126 9.87 -1.58 10.03
N ILE A 127 11.04 -1.52 9.38
CA ILE A 127 12.08 -2.55 9.52
C ILE A 127 12.50 -2.63 10.99
N ASP A 128 12.81 -1.49 11.60
CA ASP A 128 13.18 -1.41 13.02
C ASP A 128 12.04 -1.88 13.94
N TYR A 129 10.80 -1.50 13.62
CA TYR A 129 9.62 -1.84 14.42
C TYR A 129 9.30 -3.35 14.40
N PHE A 130 9.35 -3.99 13.24
CA PHE A 130 9.06 -5.42 13.11
C PHE A 130 10.22 -6.30 13.55
N GLY A 131 11.47 -5.83 13.35
CA GLY A 131 12.68 -6.52 13.75
C GLY A 131 12.75 -7.99 13.29
N MET A 132 13.54 -8.81 13.98
CA MET A 132 13.69 -10.23 13.62
C MET A 132 12.42 -11.09 13.82
N GLY A 133 11.42 -10.59 14.55
CA GLY A 133 10.21 -11.35 14.89
C GLY A 133 9.19 -11.52 13.76
N SER A 134 9.36 -10.82 12.63
CA SER A 134 8.47 -10.90 11.46
C SER A 134 9.26 -10.99 10.16
N GLY A 135 9.99 -12.09 9.99
CA GLY A 135 10.97 -12.28 8.90
C GLY A 135 10.43 -12.01 7.49
N ASP A 136 9.19 -12.41 7.18
CA ASP A 136 8.59 -12.15 5.87
C ASP A 136 8.28 -10.68 5.61
N ILE A 137 7.81 -9.95 6.63
CA ILE A 137 7.53 -8.51 6.53
C ILE A 137 8.84 -7.76 6.32
N VAL A 138 9.85 -8.04 7.14
CA VAL A 138 11.16 -7.38 7.05
C VAL A 138 11.84 -7.68 5.72
N ARG A 139 11.76 -8.91 5.21
CA ARG A 139 12.31 -9.25 3.89
C ARG A 139 11.71 -8.39 2.76
N LYS A 140 10.38 -8.20 2.78
CA LYS A 140 9.68 -7.37 1.78
C LYS A 140 10.01 -5.89 1.95
N LEU A 141 10.09 -5.40 3.18
CA LEU A 141 10.49 -4.02 3.47
C LEU A 141 11.94 -3.76 3.05
N GLN A 142 12.86 -4.70 3.30
CA GLN A 142 14.25 -4.59 2.87
C GLN A 142 14.34 -4.47 1.34
N ALA A 143 13.60 -5.30 0.60
CA ALA A 143 13.55 -5.18 -0.85
C ALA A 143 13.02 -3.82 -1.33
N MET A 144 12.09 -3.18 -0.60
CA MET A 144 11.65 -1.81 -0.89
C MET A 144 12.74 -0.76 -0.60
N SER A 145 13.49 -0.95 0.49
CA SER A 145 14.63 -0.10 0.85
C SER A 145 15.74 -0.19 -0.19
N ASP A 146 16.07 -1.40 -0.65
CA ASP A 146 17.13 -1.66 -1.63
C ASP A 146 16.88 -0.96 -2.99
N VAL A 147 15.62 -0.68 -3.33
CA VAL A 147 15.22 0.07 -4.54
C VAL A 147 14.96 1.56 -4.29
N GLY A 148 15.23 2.06 -3.07
CA GLY A 148 15.15 3.48 -2.71
C GLY A 148 13.74 3.98 -2.38
N LEU A 149 12.82 3.11 -1.95
CA LEU A 149 11.45 3.48 -1.59
C LEU A 149 11.27 3.71 -0.07
N ASP A 150 12.33 4.08 0.64
CA ASP A 150 12.32 4.17 2.11
C ASP A 150 11.23 5.08 2.69
N TRP A 151 10.86 6.12 1.94
CA TRP A 151 9.94 7.15 2.38
C TRP A 151 8.45 6.74 2.40
N THR A 152 8.07 5.53 1.95
CA THR A 152 6.64 5.13 1.86
C THR A 152 6.32 3.65 2.12
N ILE A 153 5.37 3.41 3.03
CA ILE A 153 4.66 2.11 3.17
C ILE A 153 3.21 2.19 2.66
N CYS A 154 2.52 3.31 2.93
CA CYS A 154 1.09 3.46 2.64
C CYS A 154 0.75 4.80 1.97
N ARG A 155 1.72 5.70 1.74
CA ARG A 155 1.42 6.97 1.08
C ARG A 155 0.98 6.67 -0.35
N SER A 156 -0.29 6.93 -0.64
CA SER A 156 -0.79 6.87 -2.01
C SER A 156 0.10 7.76 -2.86
N ALA A 157 0.52 7.27 -4.03
CA ALA A 157 1.21 8.10 -5.00
C ALA A 157 0.33 9.32 -5.27
N SER A 158 0.69 10.46 -4.68
CA SER A 158 0.09 11.74 -4.94
C SER A 158 0.43 12.08 -6.38
N ARG A 159 -0.53 11.80 -7.28
CA ARG A 159 -0.75 12.64 -8.45
C ARG A 159 -1.90 13.56 -8.11
#